data_AF-D0L3D0-F1
#
_entry.id   AF-D0L3D0-F1
#
_cell.length_a   1.000
_cell.length_b   1.000
_cell.length_c   1.000
_cell.angle_alpha   90.00
_cell.angle_beta   90.00
_cell.angle_gamma   90.00
#
_symmetry.space_group_name_H-M   'P 1'
#
loop_
_entity.id
_entity.type
_entity.pdbx_description
1 polymer ?
#
loop_
_entity_poly.entity_id
_entity_poly.type
_entity_poly.pdbx_seq_one_letter_code
_entity_poly.pdbx_strand_id
1 'polypeptide(L)' 'MEIDRQKSNAVTQVVRQHPGMSLVAISPGIVVFGVVWWLTSFWLALILAVVAGGVGYYLLTRKS' A
#
# COMPACT_ATOMS: atom_id res chain seq x y z
N MET A 1 -3.64 27.82 -17.10
CA MET A 1 -2.49 26.89 -17.02
C MET A 1 -2.51 26.00 -18.25
N GLU A 2 -1.80 26.36 -19.30
CA GLU A 2 -1.54 25.44 -20.41
C GLU A 2 -0.47 24.46 -19.92
N ILE A 3 -0.85 23.18 -19.74
CA ILE A 3 0.11 22.15 -19.34
C ILE A 3 1.05 21.97 -20.52
N ASP A 4 2.27 22.47 -20.34
CA ASP A 4 3.31 22.47 -21.36
C ASP A 4 3.67 21.01 -21.71
N ARG A 5 3.09 20.49 -22.79
CA ARG A 5 3.25 19.10 -23.22
C ARG A 5 4.72 18.73 -23.43
N GLN A 6 5.57 19.70 -23.75
CA GLN A 6 7.01 19.48 -23.86
C GLN A 6 7.64 19.06 -22.52
N LYS A 7 7.18 19.65 -21.39
CA LYS A 7 7.66 19.32 -20.05
C LYS A 7 7.19 17.93 -19.61
N SER A 8 5.95 17.55 -19.92
CA SER A 8 5.46 16.18 -19.69
C SER A 8 6.24 15.15 -20.50
N ASN A 9 6.52 15.43 -21.77
CA ASN A 9 7.30 14.53 -22.62
C ASN A 9 8.74 14.38 -22.12
N ALA A 10 9.36 15.48 -21.66
CA ALA A 10 10.70 15.44 -21.09
C ALA A 10 10.77 14.58 -19.81
N VAL A 11 9.78 14.71 -18.92
CA VAL A 11 9.68 13.88 -17.71
C VAL A 11 9.51 12.40 -18.06
N THR A 12 8.66 12.08 -19.04
CA THR A 12 8.49 10.70 -19.52
C THR A 12 9.75 10.16 -20.20
N GLN A 13 10.50 10.99 -20.93
CA GLN A 13 11.77 10.59 -21.54
C GLN A 13 12.81 10.25 -20.48
N VAL A 14 12.96 11.07 -19.44
CA VAL A 14 13.90 10.81 -18.33
C VAL A 14 13.55 9.52 -17.60
N VAL A 15 12.27 9.25 -17.36
CA VAL A 15 11.81 8.01 -16.72
C VAL A 15 12.12 6.78 -17.57
N ARG A 16 11.97 6.88 -18.90
CA ARG A 16 12.32 5.81 -19.86
C ARG A 16 13.83 5.61 -20.03
N GLN A 17 14.63 6.66 -19.90
CA GLN A 17 16.07 6.65 -20.15
C GLN A 17 16.88 6.22 -18.92
N HIS A 18 16.37 6.48 -17.71
CA HIS A 18 16.94 6.00 -16.44
C HIS A 18 15.88 5.24 -15.60
N PRO A 19 15.47 4.03 -16.02
CA PRO A 19 14.48 3.23 -15.30
C PRO A 19 14.95 2.84 -13.89
N GLY A 20 16.26 2.62 -13.70
CA GLY A 20 16.85 2.34 -12.38
C GLY A 20 16.78 3.51 -11.41
N MET A 21 17.06 4.74 -11.85
CA MET A 21 16.94 5.93 -10.97
C MET A 21 15.48 6.28 -10.67
N SER A 22 14.57 6.02 -11.60
CA SER A 22 13.12 6.22 -11.37
C SER A 22 12.59 5.29 -10.27
N LEU A 23 13.05 4.04 -10.23
CA LEU A 23 12.74 3.11 -9.15
C LEU A 23 13.25 3.59 -7.79
N VAL A 24 14.47 4.13 -7.74
CA VAL A 24 15.03 4.71 -6.51
C VAL A 24 14.23 5.94 -6.06
N ALA A 25 13.81 6.80 -6.99
CA ALA A 25 13.00 7.98 -6.69
C ALA A 25 11.58 7.65 -6.19
N ILE A 26 10.97 6.55 -6.68
CA ILE A 26 9.63 6.09 -6.25
C ILE A 26 9.71 5.23 -4.98
N SER A 27 10.88 4.63 -4.69
CA SER A 27 11.10 3.76 -3.54
C SER A 27 10.63 4.33 -2.19
N PRO A 28 10.83 5.63 -1.85
CA PRO A 28 10.39 6.18 -0.57
C PRO A 28 8.86 6.23 -0.49
N GLY A 29 8.18 6.50 -1.61
CA GLY A 29 6.72 6.51 -1.70
C GLY A 29 6.14 5.11 -1.47
N ILE A 30 6.77 4.07 -2.02
CA ILE A 30 6.37 2.67 -1.80
C ILE A 30 6.59 2.26 -0.34
N VAL A 31 7.70 2.68 0.27
CA VAL A 31 7.98 2.39 1.69
C VAL A 31 6.95 3.07 2.58
N VAL A 32 6.68 4.36 2.38
CA VAL A 32 5.66 5.08 3.16
C VAL A 32 4.27 4.48 2.94
N PHE A 33 3.90 4.14 1.70
CA PHE A 33 2.64 3.48 1.40
C PHE A 33 2.55 2.11 2.08
N GLY A 34 3.62 1.31 2.04
CA GLY A 34 3.69 0.01 2.70
C GLY A 34 3.60 0.13 4.23
N VAL A 35 4.23 1.13 4.83
CA VAL A 35 4.17 1.40 6.28
C VAL A 35 2.78 1.88 6.69
N VAL A 36 2.19 2.82 5.95
CA VAL A 36 0.83 3.31 6.21
C VAL A 36 -0.19 2.20 6.02
N TRP A 37 -0.04 1.41 4.95
CA TRP A 37 -0.86 0.23 4.71
C TRP A 37 -0.71 -0.79 5.83
N TRP A 38 0.50 -1.05 6.31
CA TRP A 38 0.73 -1.98 7.41
C TRP A 38 0.16 -1.47 8.73
N LEU A 39 0.32 -0.18 9.05
CA LEU A 39 -0.26 0.45 10.25
C LEU A 39 -1.79 0.52 10.22
N THR A 40 -2.37 0.83 9.06
CA THR A 40 -3.83 0.86 8.90
C THR A 40 -4.42 -0.55 8.84
N SER A 41 -3.72 -1.49 8.20
CA SER A 41 -4.10 -2.90 8.14
C SER A 41 -3.87 -3.62 9.49
N PHE A 42 -3.03 -3.10 10.39
CA PHE A 42 -2.90 -3.59 11.76
C PHE A 42 -4.22 -3.47 12.54
N TRP A 43 -4.94 -2.36 12.37
CA TRP A 43 -6.28 -2.20 12.96
C TRP A 43 -7.29 -3.18 12.36
N LEU A 44 -7.25 -3.38 11.04
CA LEU A 44 -8.04 -4.42 10.36
C LEU A 44 -7.66 -5.84 10.84
N ALA A 45 -6.38 -6.11 11.03
CA ALA A 45 -5.88 -7.39 11.53
C ALA A 45 -6.33 -7.64 12.98
N LEU A 46 -6.37 -6.60 13.82
CA LEU A 46 -6.88 -6.68 15.18
C LEU A 46 -8.38 -6.96 15.20
N ILE A 47 -9.17 -6.26 14.37
CA ILE A 47 -10.60 -6.53 14.22
C ILE A 47 -10.83 -7.97 13.72
N LEU A 48 -10.10 -8.41 12.70
CA LEU A 48 -10.18 -9.77 12.19
C LEU A 48 -9.80 -10.81 13.24
N ALA A 49 -8.78 -10.55 14.06
CA ALA A 49 -8.37 -11.45 15.14
C ALA A 49 -9.45 -11.55 16.22
N VAL A 50 -10.09 -10.44 16.60
CA VAL A 50 -11.21 -10.43 17.55
C VAL A 50 -12.42 -11.16 16.97
N VAL A 51 -12.77 -10.91 15.71
CA VAL A 51 -13.88 -11.59 15.02
C VAL A 51 -13.60 -13.08 14.88
N ALA A 52 -12.41 -13.47 14.44
CA ALA A 52 -12.02 -14.87 14.30
C ALA A 52 -11.97 -15.59 15.66
N GLY A 53 -11.44 -14.94 16.70
CA GLY A 53 -11.44 -15.47 18.07
C GLY A 53 -12.85 -15.62 18.63
N GLY A 54 -13.72 -14.62 18.45
CA GLY A 54 -15.12 -14.65 18.88
C GLY A 54 -15.95 -15.69 18.14
N VAL A 55 -15.78 -15.79 16.81
CA VAL A 55 -16.44 -16.82 15.99
C VAL A 55 -15.93 -18.21 16.36
N GLY A 56 -14.61 -18.38 16.53
CA GLY A 56 -14.02 -19.65 16.96
C GLY A 56 -14.52 -20.08 18.34
N TYR A 57 -14.56 -19.17 19.30
CA TYR A 57 -15.12 -19.40 20.64
C TYR A 57 -16.61 -19.75 20.58
N TYR A 58 -17.40 -19.01 19.80
CA TYR A 58 -18.83 -19.27 19.60
C TYR A 58 -19.09 -20.64 18.96
N LEU A 59 -18.28 -21.06 17.99
CA LEU A 59 -18.39 -22.39 17.40
C LEU A 59 -18.02 -23.50 18.39
N LEU A 60 -17.05 -23.25 19.28
CA LEU A 60 -16.64 -24.19 20.31
C LEU A 60 -17.72 -24.36 21.39
N THR A 61 -18.36 -23.26 21.80
CA THR A 61 -19.46 -23.27 22.78
C THR A 61 -20.77 -23.77 22.18
N ARG A 62 -20.99 -23.64 20.86
CA ARG A 62 -22.15 -24.22 20.17
C ARG A 62 -22.03 -25.73 19.93
N LYS A 63 -20.80 -26.27 19.95
CA LYS A 63 -20.53 -27.71 19.74
C LYS A 63 -20.41 -28.51 21.04
N SER A 64 -20.33 -27.87 22.21
CA SER A 64 -20.41 -28.53 23.53
C SER A 64 -21.85 -28.51 24.04
#